data_AF-A0A3D3LF72-F1
#
_entry.id   AF-A0A3D3LF72-F1
#
_cell.length_a   1.000
_cell.length_b   1.000
_cell.length_c   1.000
_cell.angle_alpha   90.00
_cell.angle_beta   90.00
_cell.angle_gamma   90.00
#
_symmetry.space_group_name_H-M   'P 1'
#
loop_
_entity.id
_entity.type
_entity.pdbx_description
1 polymer ?
#
loop_
_entity_poly.entity_id
_entity_poly.type
_entity_poly.pdbx_seq_one_letter_code
_entity_poly.pdbx_strand_id
1 'polypeptide(L)' 'MSDIALTKGRKFLEDNAAKEGVVTTASGLQYKVIRAGEGRSPSATDTVVVHYRGTLIDGKEFDSSY' A
#
# COMPACT_ATOMS: atom_id res chain seq x y z
N MET A 1 -20.61 -9.80 9.28
CA MET A 1 -20.09 -8.95 8.17
C MET A 1 -18.61 -8.60 8.34
N SER A 2 -18.10 -8.37 9.57
CA SER A 2 -16.66 -8.14 9.86
C SER A 2 -15.74 -9.28 9.44
N ASP A 3 -16.14 -10.52 9.69
CA ASP A 3 -15.23 -11.67 9.59
C ASP A 3 -14.82 -11.97 8.15
N ILE A 4 -15.72 -11.71 7.20
CA ILE A 4 -15.44 -11.88 5.76
C ILE A 4 -14.43 -10.84 5.29
N ALA A 5 -14.59 -9.57 5.69
CA ALA A 5 -13.66 -8.51 5.31
C ALA A 5 -12.26 -8.73 5.91
N LEU A 6 -12.19 -9.10 7.18
CA LEU A 6 -10.93 -9.44 7.85
C LEU A 6 -10.24 -10.65 7.20
N THR A 7 -10.99 -11.67 6.82
CA THR A 7 -10.43 -12.87 6.17
C THR A 7 -9.92 -12.56 4.77
N LYS A 8 -10.68 -11.82 3.95
CA LYS A 8 -10.23 -11.38 2.62
C LYS A 8 -8.99 -10.48 2.71
N GLY A 9 -8.96 -9.57 3.68
CA GLY A 9 -7.80 -8.69 3.91
C GLY A 9 -6.54 -9.47 4.29
N ARG A 10 -6.65 -10.43 5.22
CA ARG A 10 -5.52 -11.29 5.61
C ARG A 10 -4.99 -12.10 4.44
N LYS A 11 -5.87 -12.78 3.70
CA LYS A 11 -5.48 -13.54 2.52
C LYS A 11 -4.80 -12.66 1.47
N PHE A 12 -5.34 -11.47 1.21
CA PHE A 12 -4.71 -10.52 0.29
C PHE A 12 -3.29 -10.16 0.73
N LEU A 13 -3.08 -9.86 2.02
CA LEU A 13 -1.76 -9.51 2.54
C LEU A 13 -0.80 -10.70 2.51
N GLU A 14 -1.25 -11.92 2.82
CA GLU A 14 -0.45 -13.15 2.72
C GLU A 14 0.02 -13.37 1.28
N ASP A 15 -0.92 -13.36 0.32
CA ASP A 15 -0.62 -13.56 -1.10
C ASP A 15 0.26 -12.42 -1.66
N ASN A 16 0.08 -11.19 -1.18
CA ASN A 16 0.84 -10.04 -1.64
C ASN A 16 2.28 -10.01 -1.11
N ALA A 17 2.53 -10.47 0.12
CA ALA A 17 3.87 -10.53 0.70
C ALA A 17 4.82 -11.45 -0.09
N ALA A 18 4.28 -12.46 -0.77
CA ALA A 18 5.04 -13.40 -1.59
C ALA A 18 5.42 -12.87 -2.98
N LYS A 19 4.90 -11.70 -3.39
CA LYS A 19 5.17 -11.14 -4.72
C LYS A 19 6.56 -10.51 -4.79
N GLU A 20 7.19 -10.64 -5.96
CA GLU A 20 8.52 -10.07 -6.20
C GLU A 20 8.55 -8.55 -5.99
N GLY A 21 9.55 -8.11 -5.22
CA GLY A 21 9.79 -6.70 -4.90
C GLY A 21 8.87 -6.13 -3.81
N VAL A 22 7.97 -6.94 -3.23
CA VAL A 22 7.21 -6.53 -2.04
C VAL A 22 8.08 -6.67 -0.80
N VAL A 23 8.08 -5.62 0.02
CA VAL A 23 8.76 -5.56 1.31
C VAL A 23 7.72 -5.39 2.40
N THR A 24 7.81 -6.22 3.44
CA THR A 24 6.96 -6.15 4.64
C THR A 24 7.74 -5.51 5.78
N THR A 25 7.21 -4.45 6.38
CA THR A 25 7.81 -3.78 7.54
C THR A 25 7.47 -4.51 8.85
N ALA A 26 8.13 -4.13 9.95
CA ALA A 26 7.82 -4.66 11.29
C ALA A 26 6.37 -4.37 11.75
N SER A 27 5.74 -3.32 11.23
CA SER A 27 4.33 -3.02 11.51
C SER A 27 3.34 -3.81 10.65
N GLY A 28 3.83 -4.60 9.69
CA GLY A 28 3.01 -5.34 8.73
C GLY A 28 2.61 -4.56 7.48
N LEU A 29 3.06 -3.30 7.34
CA LEU A 29 2.87 -2.53 6.11
C LEU A 29 3.65 -3.22 4.97
N GLN A 30 2.99 -3.38 3.83
CA GLN A 30 3.61 -3.89 2.61
C GLN A 30 3.74 -2.78 1.58
N TYR A 31 4.91 -2.67 0.95
CA TYR A 31 5.13 -1.74 -0.15
C TYR A 31 6.01 -2.37 -1.23
N LYS A 32 5.90 -1.85 -2.44
CA LYS A 32 6.79 -2.16 -3.56
C LYS A 32 7.29 -0.86 -4.17
N VAL A 33 8.61 -0.72 -4.28
CA VAL A 33 9.21 0.42 -4.99
C VAL A 33 9.10 0.16 -6.49
N ILE A 34 8.30 0.95 -7.19
CA ILE A 34 8.16 0.86 -8.65
C ILE A 34 9.29 1.64 -9.33
N ARG A 35 9.60 2.83 -8.79
CA ARG A 35 10.71 3.68 -9.23
C ARG A 35 11.27 4.41 -8.01
N ALA A 36 12.56 4.22 -7.74
CA ALA A 36 13.23 4.95 -6.67
C ALA A 36 13.45 6.41 -7.07
N GLY A 37 13.22 7.33 -6.13
CA GLY A 37 13.65 8.72 -6.26
C GLY A 37 15.06 8.91 -5.74
N GLU A 38 15.70 10.00 -6.16
CA GLU A 38 17.08 10.36 -5.75
C GLU A 38 17.12 11.49 -4.70
N GLY A 39 15.95 12.03 -4.33
CA GLY A 39 15.81 13.13 -3.38
C GLY A 39 15.83 12.69 -1.91
N ARG A 40 15.73 13.69 -1.01
CA ARG A 40 15.58 13.43 0.43
C ARG A 40 14.29 12.66 0.70
N SER A 41 14.36 11.66 1.57
CA SER A 41 13.15 11.06 2.15
C SER A 41 12.45 12.07 3.06
N PRO A 42 11.10 12.12 3.05
CA PRO A 42 10.36 13.02 3.93
C PRO A 42 10.49 12.61 5.40
N SER A 43 10.51 13.59 6.29
CA SER A 43 10.35 13.42 7.73
C SER A 43 8.87 13.44 8.15
N ALA A 44 8.57 13.03 9.38
CA ALA A 44 7.21 13.01 9.90
C ALA A 44 6.53 14.39 9.97
N THR A 45 7.32 15.48 9.96
CA THR A 45 6.82 16.87 10.03
C THR A 45 6.75 17.57 8.67
N ASP A 46 7.22 16.91 7.60
CA ASP A 46 7.19 17.48 6.25
C ASP A 46 5.78 17.44 5.65
N THR A 47 5.48 18.41 4.78
CA THR A 47 4.33 18.35 3.87
C THR A 47 4.78 17.79 2.53
N VAL A 48 4.01 16.87 1.95
CA VAL A 48 4.29 16.22 0.66
C VAL A 48 3.21 16.55 -0.37
N VAL A 49 3.60 16.58 -1.64
CA VAL A 49 2.67 16.67 -2.79
C VAL A 49 2.76 15.36 -3.54
N VAL A 50 1.61 14.74 -3.82
CA VAL A 50 1.54 13.39 -4.39
C VAL A 50 0.50 13.29 -5.50
N HIS A 51 0.78 12.44 -6.48
CA HIS A 51 -0.25 11.84 -7.32
C HIS A 51 -0.50 10.41 -6.85
N TYR A 52 -1.75 10.06 -6.59
CA TYR A 52 -2.13 8.77 -6.03
C TYR A 52 -3.42 8.23 -6.63
N ARG A 53 -3.61 6.92 -6.44
CA ARG A 53 -4.83 6.19 -6.76
C ARG A 53 -5.12 5.21 -5.62
N GLY A 54 -6.32 5.27 -5.06
CA GLY A 54 -6.77 4.42 -3.96
C GLY A 54 -7.83 3.42 -4.43
N THR A 55 -7.54 2.13 -4.28
CA THR A 55 -8.48 1.04 -4.57
C THR A 55 -8.65 0.11 -3.38
N LEU A 56 -9.86 -0.44 -3.22
CA LEU A 56 -10.09 -1.58 -2.34
C LEU A 56 -9.45 -2.86 -2.92
N ILE A 57 -9.38 -3.93 -2.12
CA ILE A 57 -8.79 -5.22 -2.52
C ILE A 57 -9.55 -5.92 -3.67
N ASP A 58 -10.78 -5.51 -3.95
CA ASP A 58 -11.58 -5.98 -5.10
C ASP A 58 -11.36 -5.14 -6.36
N GLY A 59 -10.47 -4.14 -6.31
CA GLY A 59 -10.15 -3.24 -7.41
C GLY A 59 -11.09 -2.04 -7.53
N LYS A 60 -12.13 -1.93 -6.69
CA LYS A 60 -13.00 -0.75 -6.69
C LYS A 60 -12.20 0.48 -6.25
N GLU A 61 -12.12 1.47 -7.13
CA GLU A 61 -11.55 2.78 -6.81
C GLU A 61 -12.47 3.52 -5.82
N PHE A 62 -11.86 4.14 -4.82
CA PHE A 62 -12.56 5.00 -3.87
C PHE A 62 -12.06 6.45 -3.87
N ASP A 63 -10.83 6.69 -4.36
CA ASP A 63 -10.24 8.02 -4.45
C ASP A 63 -9.10 8.05 -5.47
N SER A 64 -8.88 9.20 -6.11
CA SER A 64 -7.87 9.40 -7.15
C SER A 64 -7.54 10.89 -7.30
N SER A 65 -6.26 11.21 -7.48
CA SER A 65 -5.80 12.57 -7.76
C SER A 65 -5.59 12.88 -9.25
N TYR A 66 -5.94 11.94 -10.13
CA TYR A 66 -5.79 12.05 -11.59
C TYR A 66 -7.02 12.66 -12.26
#